data_AF-A0A358M5R0-F1
#
_entry.id   AF-A0A358M5R0-F1
#
_cell.length_a   1.000
_cell.length_b   1.000
_cell.length_c   1.000
_cell.angle_alpha   90.00
_cell.angle_beta   90.00
_cell.angle_gamma   90.00
#
_symmetry.space_group_name_H-M   'P 1'
#
loop_
_entity.id
_entity.type
_entity.pdbx_description
1 polymer ?
#
loop_
_entity_poly.entity_id
_entity_poly.type
_entity_poly.pdbx_seq_one_letter_code
_entity_poly.pdbx_strand_id
1 'polypeptide(L)'
;LLGIYSSDQEVIRYGLGRLEVVCATYFLCGMMDVVCGSVRGLGSSVVPTVVSLTGACGLRILWIYTIFAENRTLFCLYLSYPITWAITFSAHLVCFFIFLHMRKKRAAQALQELPRDASV
;
A
#
# COMPACT_ATOMS: atom_id res chain seq x y z
N LEU A 1 26.82 -11.05 -1.53
CA LEU A 1 26.24 -9.96 -0.70
C LEU A 1 25.93 -10.41 0.73
N LEU A 2 25.15 -11.47 0.98
CA LEU A 2 24.89 -11.98 2.35
C LEU A 2 26.14 -12.51 3.09
N GLY A 3 27.07 -13.16 2.39
CA GLY A 3 28.36 -13.60 2.97
C GLY A 3 29.38 -12.47 3.22
N ILE A 4 29.06 -11.22 2.85
CA ILE A 4 29.96 -10.06 3.10
C ILE A 4 29.63 -9.40 4.45
N TYR A 5 28.41 -9.59 4.98
CA TYR A 5 27.95 -8.95 6.22
C TYR A 5 27.93 -9.90 7.43
N SER A 6 27.89 -11.22 7.21
CA SER A 6 27.98 -12.21 8.27
C SER A 6 28.39 -13.58 7.71
N SER A 7 29.37 -14.23 8.33
CA SER A 7 29.85 -15.58 7.96
C SER A 7 28.97 -16.71 8.49
N ASP A 8 27.91 -16.38 9.21
CA ASP A 8 27.05 -17.34 9.90
C ASP A 8 25.96 -17.86 8.95
N GLN A 9 26.00 -19.17 8.65
CA GLN A 9 25.07 -19.80 7.70
C GLN A 9 23.61 -19.66 8.11
N GLU A 10 23.32 -19.53 9.40
CA GLU A 10 21.94 -19.37 9.87
C GLU A 10 21.34 -18.04 9.40
N VAL A 11 22.12 -16.96 9.47
CA VAL A 11 21.71 -15.62 9.05
C VAL A 11 21.49 -15.55 7.53
N ILE A 12 22.32 -16.27 6.76
CA ILE A 12 22.18 -16.38 5.31
C ILE A 12 20.88 -17.10 4.94
N ARG A 13 20.53 -18.18 5.65
CA ARG A 13 19.31 -18.96 5.40
C ARG A 13 18.04 -18.14 5.69
N TYR A 14 18.04 -17.36 6.78
CA TYR A 14 16.95 -16.41 7.06
C TYR A 14 16.88 -15.25 6.05
N GLY A 15 18.04 -14.75 5.60
CA GLY A 15 18.13 -13.70 4.58
C GLY A 15 17.56 -14.13 3.23
N LEU A 16 17.82 -15.37 2.81
CA LEU A 16 17.27 -15.95 1.57
C LEU A 16 15.75 -16.10 1.63
N GLY A 17 15.20 -16.59 2.75
CA GLY A 17 13.74 -16.70 2.91
C GLY A 17 13.01 -15.36 2.84
N ARG A 18 13.61 -14.28 3.36
CA ARG A 18 13.09 -12.92 3.19
C ARG A 18 13.12 -12.48 1.73
N LEU A 19 14.24 -12.71 1.05
CA LEU A 19 14.43 -12.30 -0.33
C LEU A 19 13.42 -12.99 -1.24
N GLU A 20 13.16 -14.27 -1.05
CA GLU A 20 12.18 -15.02 -1.86
C GLU A 20 10.76 -14.44 -1.71
N VAL A 21 10.32 -14.21 -0.47
CA VAL A 21 9.00 -13.61 -0.19
C VAL A 21 8.90 -12.19 -0.74
N VAL A 22 9.95 -11.37 -0.55
CA VAL A 22 9.98 -9.99 -1.04
C VAL A 22 10.02 -9.95 -2.56
N CYS A 23 10.85 -10.76 -3.21
CA CYS A 23 10.94 -10.82 -4.67
C CYS A 23 9.62 -11.30 -5.28
N ALA A 24 8.97 -12.32 -4.69
CA ALA A 24 7.67 -12.80 -5.15
C ALA A 24 6.57 -11.73 -5.04
N THR A 25 6.63 -10.89 -4.00
CA THR A 25 5.58 -9.89 -3.72
C THR A 25 5.96 -8.46 -4.12
N TYR A 26 7.13 -8.27 -4.73
CA TYR A 26 7.62 -6.97 -5.17
C TYR A 26 6.70 -6.32 -6.22
N PHE A 27 6.02 -7.15 -7.03
CA PHE A 27 5.03 -6.69 -7.99
C PHE A 27 3.85 -5.94 -7.32
N LEU A 28 3.40 -6.38 -6.13
CA LEU A 28 2.36 -5.70 -5.36
C LEU A 28 2.83 -4.33 -4.86
N CYS A 29 4.10 -4.24 -4.45
CA CYS A 29 4.70 -2.97 -4.04
C CYS A 29 4.73 -1.98 -5.21
N GLY A 30 5.19 -2.41 -6.38
CA GLY A 30 5.21 -1.55 -7.58
C GLY A 30 3.81 -1.07 -7.97
N MET A 31 2.81 -1.95 -7.92
CA MET A 31 1.42 -1.57 -8.19
C MET A 31 0.87 -0.57 -7.18
N MET A 32 1.18 -0.72 -5.88
CA MET A 32 0.78 0.22 -4.83
C MET A 32 1.35 1.62 -5.10
N ASP A 33 2.63 1.71 -5.46
CA ASP A 33 3.30 2.99 -5.72
C ASP A 33 2.74 3.69 -6.97
N VAL A 34 2.41 2.93 -8.03
CA VAL A 34 1.81 3.48 -9.26
C VAL A 34 0.42 4.05 -8.99
N VAL A 35 -0.43 3.35 -8.21
CA VAL A 35 -1.77 3.85 -7.86
C VAL A 35 -1.66 5.09 -6.97
N CYS A 36 -0.76 5.10 -5.99
CA CYS A 36 -0.53 6.25 -5.12
C CYS A 36 -0.02 7.47 -5.90
N GLY A 37 0.93 7.28 -6.82
CA GLY A 37 1.44 8.31 -7.72
C GLY A 37 0.36 8.87 -8.64
N SER A 38 -0.53 8.02 -9.14
CA SER A 38 -1.68 8.42 -9.97
C SER A 38 -2.64 9.33 -9.20
N VAL A 39 -3.02 8.97 -7.97
CA VAL A 39 -3.90 9.81 -7.12
C VAL A 39 -3.25 11.16 -6.79
N ARG A 40 -1.95 11.17 -6.50
CA ARG A 40 -1.20 12.41 -6.20
C ARG A 40 -1.12 13.34 -7.42
N GLY A 41 -0.94 12.78 -8.62
CA GLY A 41 -0.96 13.55 -9.88
C GLY A 41 -2.30 14.18 -10.23
N LEU A 42 -3.38 13.71 -9.59
CA LEU A 42 -4.76 14.18 -9.80
C LEU A 42 -5.19 15.33 -8.85
N GLY A 43 -4.29 15.83 -8.00
CA GLY A 43 -4.50 17.08 -7.23
C GLY A 43 -5.02 16.91 -5.80
N SER A 44 -5.12 15.69 -5.27
CA SER A 44 -5.41 15.46 -3.85
C SER A 44 -4.43 14.45 -3.25
N SER A 45 -3.38 14.95 -2.61
CA SER A 45 -2.25 14.14 -2.12
C SER A 45 -2.35 13.77 -0.64
N VAL A 46 -3.26 14.38 0.12
CA VAL A 46 -3.31 14.22 1.58
C VAL A 46 -4.03 12.93 1.98
N VAL A 47 -5.21 12.68 1.43
CA VAL A 47 -6.01 11.46 1.70
C VAL A 47 -5.26 10.17 1.39
N PRO A 48 -4.67 9.97 0.19
CA PRO A 48 -3.92 8.75 -0.09
C PRO A 48 -2.73 8.58 0.86
N THR A 49 -2.03 9.67 1.23
CA THR A 49 -0.86 9.60 2.11
C THR A 49 -1.21 9.18 3.53
N VAL A 50 -2.32 9.67 4.10
CA VAL A 50 -2.79 9.24 5.43
C VAL A 50 -3.18 7.77 5.41
N VAL A 51 -3.92 7.33 4.37
CA VAL A 51 -4.30 5.93 4.19
C VAL A 51 -3.06 5.03 4.04
N SER A 52 -2.04 5.44 3.29
CA SER A 52 -0.79 4.68 3.18
C SER A 52 -0.10 4.56 4.54
N LEU A 53 -0.03 5.65 5.30
CA LEU A 53 0.68 5.69 6.58
C LEU A 53 -0.01 4.80 7.62
N THR A 54 -1.33 4.90 7.74
CA THR A 54 -2.11 4.09 8.68
C THR A 54 -2.13 2.61 8.25
N GLY A 55 -2.26 2.32 6.95
CA GLY A 55 -2.25 0.95 6.42
C GLY A 55 -0.89 0.28 6.55
N ALA A 56 0.20 0.96 6.20
CA ALA A 56 1.54 0.36 6.25
C ALA A 56 2.11 0.31 7.67
N CYS A 57 1.98 1.39 8.45
CA CYS A 57 2.55 1.48 9.79
C CYS A 57 1.61 0.90 10.85
N GLY A 58 0.33 1.26 10.81
CA GLY A 58 -0.66 0.81 11.79
C GLY A 58 -0.85 -0.70 11.74
N LEU A 59 -1.01 -1.27 10.54
CA LEU A 59 -1.17 -2.72 10.38
C LEU A 59 0.09 -3.49 10.80
N ARG A 60 1.28 -2.96 10.51
CA ARG A 60 2.55 -3.56 10.93
C ARG A 60 2.72 -3.54 12.45
N ILE A 61 2.33 -2.46 13.12
CA ILE A 61 2.30 -2.39 14.60
C ILE A 61 1.31 -3.41 15.15
N LEU A 62 0.11 -3.48 14.58
CA LEU A 62 -0.95 -4.38 15.01
C LEU A 62 -0.52 -5.85 14.86
N TRP A 63 0.18 -6.19 13.78
CA TRP A 63 0.74 -7.53 13.55
C TRP A 63 1.81 -7.92 14.58
N ILE A 64 2.69 -6.98 14.94
CA ILE A 64 3.71 -7.22 15.95
C ILE A 64 3.06 -7.42 17.34
N TYR A 65 2.03 -6.64 17.67
CA TYR A 65 1.36 -6.75 18.96
C TYR A 65 0.45 -7.99 19.09
N THR A 66 -0.09 -8.50 17.98
CA THR A 66 -1.02 -9.64 17.99
C THR A 66 -0.31 -10.94 17.63
N ILE A 67 0.04 -11.10 16.35
CA ILE A 67 0.59 -12.34 15.79
C ILE A 67 1.99 -12.66 16.32
N PHE A 68 2.87 -11.65 16.43
CA PHE A 68 4.23 -11.88 16.93
C PHE A 68 4.29 -12.11 18.44
N ALA A 69 3.31 -11.61 19.20
CA ALA A 69 3.18 -11.91 20.62
C ALA A 69 2.87 -13.39 20.87
N GLU A 70 2.07 -14.01 20.00
CA GLU A 70 1.65 -15.41 20.10
C GLU A 70 2.66 -16.38 19.48
N ASN A 71 3.31 -16.02 18.37
CA ASN A 71 4.34 -16.82 17.71
C ASN A 71 5.61 -16.01 17.40
N ARG A 72 6.63 -16.13 18.26
CA ARG A 72 7.94 -15.49 18.11
C ARG A 72 8.83 -16.20 17.09
N THR A 73 8.34 -16.40 15.87
CA THR A 73 9.12 -16.98 14.76
C THR A 73 9.37 -15.93 13.68
N LEU A 74 10.60 -15.90 13.17
CA LEU A 74 11.05 -14.96 12.13
C LEU A 74 10.20 -15.05 10.85
N PHE A 75 9.72 -16.25 10.51
CA PHE A 75 8.87 -16.48 9.36
C PHE A 75 7.51 -15.76 9.45
N CYS A 76 6.95 -15.68 10.67
CA CYS A 76 5.71 -14.96 10.94
C CYS A 76 5.88 -13.44 10.72
N LEU A 77 7.08 -12.93 10.99
CA LEU A 77 7.46 -11.55 10.69
C LEU A 77 7.55 -11.32 9.17
N TYR A 78 8.07 -12.30 8.42
CA TYR A 78 8.22 -12.20 6.97
C TYR A 78 6.88 -12.22 6.24
N LEU A 79 5.91 -13.00 6.73
CA LEU A 79 4.54 -13.01 6.21
C LEU A 79 3.79 -11.69 6.41
N SER A 80 4.17 -10.90 7.43
CA SER A 80 3.56 -9.59 7.67
C SER A 80 3.78 -8.61 6.50
N TYR A 81 4.89 -8.74 5.76
CA TYR A 81 5.24 -7.86 4.65
C TYR A 81 4.27 -7.97 3.46
N PRO A 82 4.09 -9.16 2.84
CA PRO A 82 3.15 -9.31 1.72
C PRO A 82 1.70 -9.06 2.13
N ILE A 83 1.31 -9.41 3.36
CA ILE A 83 -0.04 -9.12 3.87
C ILE A 83 -0.26 -7.62 4.04
N THR A 84 0.70 -6.92 4.65
CA THR A 84 0.64 -5.46 4.77
C THR A 84 0.57 -4.81 3.39
N TRP A 85 1.36 -5.28 2.42
CA TRP A 85 1.31 -4.75 1.05
C TRP A 85 -0.02 -5.04 0.34
N ALA A 86 -0.59 -6.24 0.47
CA ALA A 86 -1.88 -6.58 -0.11
C ALA A 86 -3.02 -5.73 0.46
N ILE A 87 -3.02 -5.51 1.78
CA ILE A 87 -4.02 -4.68 2.45
C ILE A 87 -3.83 -3.21 2.09
N THR A 88 -2.58 -2.72 2.09
CA THR A 88 -2.28 -1.33 1.73
C THR A 88 -2.61 -1.06 0.26
N PHE A 89 -2.35 -2.01 -0.64
CA PHE A 89 -2.75 -1.94 -2.05
C PHE A 89 -4.28 -1.90 -2.19
N SER A 90 -4.99 -2.77 -1.47
CA SER A 90 -6.45 -2.80 -1.46
C SER A 90 -7.05 -1.48 -0.93
N ALA A 91 -6.48 -0.91 0.13
CA ALA A 91 -6.87 0.39 0.66
C ALA A 91 -6.60 1.53 -0.34
N HIS A 92 -5.49 1.49 -1.07
CA HIS A 92 -5.21 2.44 -2.16
C HIS A 92 -6.21 2.31 -3.31
N LEU A 93 -6.59 1.08 -3.70
CA LEU A 93 -7.63 0.88 -4.71
C LEU A 93 -8.96 1.46 -4.27
N VAL A 94 -9.41 1.19 -3.04
CA VAL A 94 -10.64 1.75 -2.50
C VAL A 94 -10.57 3.28 -2.48
N CYS A 95 -9.47 3.86 -2.02
CA CYS A 95 -9.26 5.31 -2.03
C CYS A 95 -9.29 5.87 -3.46
N PHE A 96 -8.68 5.20 -4.42
CA PHE A 96 -8.68 5.58 -5.84
C PHE A 96 -10.09 5.57 -6.42
N PHE A 97 -10.88 4.51 -6.17
CA PHE A 97 -12.27 4.41 -6.62
C PHE A 97 -13.15 5.50 -6.01
N ILE A 98 -13.04 5.75 -4.71
CA ILE A 98 -13.77 6.83 -4.03
C ILE A 98 -13.41 8.18 -4.66
N PHE A 99 -12.13 8.42 -4.90
CA PHE A 99 -11.66 9.68 -5.47
C PHE A 99 -12.16 9.90 -6.91
N LEU A 100 -12.14 8.86 -7.74
CA LEU A 100 -12.73 8.90 -9.08
C LEU A 100 -14.23 9.18 -9.04
N HIS A 101 -14.96 8.57 -8.10
CA HIS A 101 -16.38 8.84 -7.91
C HIS A 101 -16.66 10.27 -7.43
N MET A 102 -15.87 10.79 -6.50
CA MET A 102 -15.99 12.18 -6.06
C MET A 102 -15.73 13.17 -7.21
N ARG A 103 -14.73 12.90 -8.06
CA ARG A 103 -14.46 13.71 -9.26
C ARG A 103 -15.61 13.65 -10.26
N LYS A 104 -16.14 12.46 -10.56
CA LYS A 104 -17.33 12.33 -11.42
C LYS A 104 -18.52 13.12 -10.88
N LYS A 105 -18.76 13.05 -9.56
CA LYS A 105 -19.85 13.80 -8.91
C LYS A 105 -19.65 15.31 -9.00
N ARG A 106 -18.43 15.80 -8.75
CA ARG A 106 -18.08 17.23 -8.90
C ARG A 106 -18.20 17.72 -10.35
N ALA A 107 -17.76 16.92 -11.32
CA ALA A 107 -17.91 17.24 -12.75
C ALA A 107 -19.39 17.27 -13.18
N ALA A 108 -20.21 16.32 -12.70
CA ALA A 108 -21.65 16.33 -12.95
C ALA A 108 -22.34 17.55 -12.32
N GLN A 109 -21.94 17.95 -11.10
CA GLN A 109 -22.43 19.16 -10.46
C GLN A 109 -22.02 20.43 -11.22
N ALA A 110 -20.77 20.52 -11.69
CA ALA A 110 -20.30 21.64 -12.49
C ALA A 110 -21.04 21.77 -13.83
N LEU A 111 -21.40 20.66 -14.47
CA LEU A 111 -22.25 20.66 -15.67
C LEU A 111 -23.70 21.10 -15.37
N GLN A 112 -24.19 20.84 -14.16
CA GLN A 112 -25.53 21.21 -13.74
C GLN A 112 -25.63 22.68 -13.29
N GLU A 113 -24.52 23.28 -12.85
CA GLU A 113 -24.39 24.71 -12.53
C GLU A 113 -24.08 25.58 -13.76
N LEU A 114 -23.82 24.99 -14.93
CA LEU A 114 -23.74 25.77 -16.17
C LEU A 114 -25.09 26.48 -16.41
N PRO A 115 -25.10 27.80 -16.62
CA PRO A 115 -26.32 28.54 -16.80
C PRO A 115 -27.04 28.00 -18.04
N ARG A 116 -28.36 27.85 -17.90
CA ARG A 116 -29.28 27.19 -18.85
C ARG A 116 -29.44 27.95 -20.18
N ASP A 117 -28.65 29.00 -20.40
CA ASP A 117 -28.70 29.95 -21.50
C ASP A 117 -27.66 29.70 -22.60
N ALA A 118 -26.65 28.86 -22.36
CA ALA A 118 -25.65 28.48 -23.36
C ALA A 118 -26.11 27.41 -24.38
N SER A 119 -27.39 27.01 -24.34
CA SER A 119 -27.99 25.99 -25.20
C SER A 119 -29.05 26.53 -26.18
N VAL A 120 -29.01 27.82 -26.52
CA VAL A 120 -29.86 28.45 -27.56
C VAL A 120 -28.98 29.09 -28.62
#